data_AF-Q43789-F1
#
_entry.id   AF-Q43789-F1
#
_cell.length_a   1.000
_cell.length_b   1.000
_cell.length_c   1.000
_cell.angle_alpha   90.00
_cell.angle_beta   90.00
_cell.angle_gamma   90.00
#
_symmetry.space_group_name_H-M   'P 1'
#
loop_
_entity.id
_entity.type
_entity.pdbx_description
1 polymer ?
#
loop_
_entity_poly.entity_id
_entity_poly.type
_entity_poly.pdbx_seq_one_letter_code
_entity_poly.pdbx_strand_id
1 'polypeptide(L)'
;LEKAPAAKGLFSFLKDSAGVQHSPQLQAHAEKVFGLVRDSAVQLRATGGVVLGDATLGAIHVQKGVVDPHFVVVKEALLKTIKEAAGDKWSEELNTAWEVAYDALATAIKKAMS
;
A
#
# COMPACT_ATOMS: atom_id res chain seq x y z
N LEU A 1 -5.55 9.58 -3.43
CA LEU A 1 -6.49 10.41 -2.64
C LEU A 1 -7.65 10.97 -3.46
N GLU A 2 -7.60 10.96 -4.80
CA GLU A 2 -8.72 11.39 -5.66
C GLU A 2 -9.95 10.47 -5.53
N LYS A 3 -9.76 9.15 -5.56
CA LYS A 3 -10.84 8.15 -5.48
C LYS A 3 -11.49 8.04 -4.09
N ALA A 4 -10.74 8.34 -3.03
CA ALA A 4 -11.25 8.37 -1.65
C ALA A 4 -10.73 9.62 -0.92
N PRO A 5 -11.36 10.79 -1.12
CA PRO A 5 -10.93 12.04 -0.49
C PRO A 5 -10.92 11.96 1.04
N ALA A 6 -11.85 11.19 1.63
CA ALA A 6 -11.94 10.97 3.07
C ALA A 6 -10.67 10.33 3.66
N ALA A 7 -9.92 9.54 2.88
CA ALA A 7 -8.66 8.93 3.33
C ALA A 7 -7.58 9.97 3.65
N LYS A 8 -7.71 11.23 3.19
CA LYS A 8 -6.86 12.35 3.64
C LYS A 8 -6.89 12.51 5.15
N GLY A 9 -8.05 12.29 5.78
CA GLY A 9 -8.23 12.43 7.23
C GLY A 9 -7.44 11.44 8.08
N LEU A 10 -6.99 10.32 7.49
CA LEU A 10 -6.15 9.31 8.15
C LEU A 10 -4.70 9.80 8.32
N PHE A 11 -4.26 10.69 7.43
CA PHE A 11 -2.94 11.32 7.47
C PHE A 11 -3.03 12.62 8.26
N SER A 12 -2.74 12.57 9.56
CA SER A 12 -2.83 13.73 10.45
C SER A 12 -2.02 14.94 9.96
N PHE A 13 -0.90 14.70 9.27
CA PHE A 13 -0.03 15.74 8.70
C PHE A 13 -0.60 16.42 7.43
N LEU A 14 -1.70 15.91 6.85
CA LEU A 14 -2.38 16.52 5.70
C LEU A 14 -3.54 17.43 6.09
N LYS A 15 -3.93 17.49 7.36
CA LYS A 15 -5.09 18.28 7.81
C LYS A 15 -4.93 19.79 7.56
N ASP A 16 -3.70 20.28 7.67
CA ASP A 16 -3.37 21.71 7.53
C ASP A 16 -2.43 21.98 6.33
N SER A 17 -2.24 21.02 5.43
CA SER A 17 -1.30 21.19 4.31
C SER A 17 -1.94 21.91 3.12
N ALA A 18 -1.16 22.73 2.42
CA ALA A 18 -1.58 23.39 1.17
C ALA A 18 -1.79 22.42 0.00
N GLY A 19 -1.47 21.13 0.17
CA GLY A 19 -1.58 20.11 -0.86
C GLY A 19 -0.91 18.80 -0.49
N VAL A 20 -1.13 17.78 -1.33
CA VAL A 20 -0.61 16.41 -1.13
C VAL A 20 0.67 16.13 -1.93
N GLN A 21 0.90 16.85 -3.03
CA GLN A 21 1.94 16.55 -4.02
C GLN A 21 3.37 16.76 -3.51
N HIS A 22 3.55 17.60 -2.48
CA HIS A 22 4.87 17.93 -1.93
C HIS A 22 5.01 17.55 -0.45
N SER A 23 4.16 16.66 0.07
CA SER A 23 4.28 16.20 1.46
C SER A 23 5.38 15.14 1.59
N PRO A 24 6.50 15.42 2.28
CA PRO A 24 7.56 14.44 2.47
C PRO A 24 7.09 13.21 3.26
N GLN A 25 6.15 13.41 4.19
CA GLN A 25 5.58 12.31 4.98
C GLN A 25 4.70 11.39 4.13
N LEU A 26 3.92 11.95 3.20
CA LEU A 26 3.12 11.14 2.28
C LEU A 26 4.03 10.38 1.31
N GLN A 27 5.09 11.02 0.83
CA GLN A 27 6.10 10.36 -0.01
C GLN A 27 6.78 9.21 0.72
N ALA A 28 7.26 9.42 1.95
CA ALA A 28 7.88 8.36 2.74
C ALA A 28 6.92 7.20 3.02
N HIS A 29 5.63 7.49 3.25
CA HIS A 29 4.62 6.46 3.38
C HIS A 29 4.44 5.67 2.07
N ALA A 30 4.35 6.35 0.92
CA ALA A 30 4.25 5.70 -0.39
C ALA A 30 5.46 4.80 -0.66
N GLU A 31 6.68 5.29 -0.43
CA GLU A 31 7.92 4.51 -0.56
C GLU A 31 7.90 3.25 0.31
N LYS A 32 7.44 3.35 1.57
CA LYS A 32 7.28 2.19 2.46
C LYS A 32 6.27 1.19 1.91
N VAL A 33 5.15 1.64 1.35
CA VAL A 33 4.14 0.76 0.72
C VAL A 33 4.73 0.02 -0.48
N PHE A 34 5.35 0.73 -1.44
CA PHE A 34 5.97 0.08 -2.61
C PHE A 34 7.07 -0.90 -2.21
N GLY A 35 7.92 -0.54 -1.23
CA GLY A 35 8.97 -1.40 -0.70
C GLY A 35 8.41 -2.68 -0.10
N LEU A 36 7.40 -2.58 0.77
CA LEU A 36 6.79 -3.75 1.41
C LEU A 36 6.08 -4.67 0.42
N VAL A 37 5.45 -4.12 -0.63
CA VAL A 37 4.81 -4.94 -1.68
C VAL A 37 5.85 -5.68 -2.51
N ARG A 38 6.96 -5.02 -2.87
CA ARG A 38 8.10 -5.70 -3.51
C ARG A 38 8.63 -6.83 -2.63
N ASP A 39 8.83 -6.57 -1.34
CA ASP A 39 9.36 -7.57 -0.41
C ASP A 39 8.39 -8.74 -0.21
N SER A 40 7.08 -8.47 -0.20
CA SER A 40 6.03 -9.49 -0.24
C SER A 40 6.16 -10.40 -1.48
N ALA A 41 6.38 -9.83 -2.67
CA ALA A 41 6.60 -10.62 -3.88
C ALA A 41 7.83 -11.54 -3.77
N VAL A 42 8.93 -11.03 -3.19
CA VAL A 42 10.14 -11.82 -2.93
C VAL A 42 9.87 -12.95 -1.95
N GLN A 43 9.17 -12.67 -0.85
CA GLN A 43 8.81 -13.69 0.15
C GLN A 43 7.89 -14.76 -0.42
N LEU A 44 6.87 -14.38 -1.20
CA LEU A 44 5.98 -15.32 -1.86
C LEU A 44 6.74 -16.26 -2.79
N ARG A 45 7.66 -15.71 -3.61
CA ARG A 45 8.51 -16.51 -4.49
C ARG A 45 9.40 -17.48 -3.72
N ALA A 46 9.95 -17.06 -2.58
CA ALA A 46 10.92 -17.85 -1.82
C ALA A 46 10.27 -18.88 -0.88
N THR A 47 9.09 -18.56 -0.33
CA THR A 47 8.51 -19.30 0.82
C THR A 47 7.05 -19.68 0.65
N GLY A 48 6.36 -19.12 -0.35
CA GLY A 48 4.92 -19.30 -0.54
C GLY A 48 4.03 -18.51 0.42
N GLY A 49 4.61 -17.69 1.30
CA GLY A 49 3.87 -16.88 2.27
C GLY A 49 4.49 -15.50 2.50
N VAL A 50 3.81 -14.67 3.29
CA VAL A 50 4.26 -13.33 3.68
C VAL A 50 4.22 -13.22 5.19
N VAL A 51 5.36 -12.83 5.76
CA VAL A 51 5.53 -12.52 7.18
C VAL A 51 5.88 -11.04 7.31
N LEU A 52 5.21 -10.35 8.23
CA LEU A 52 5.49 -8.95 8.51
C LEU A 52 6.82 -8.85 9.27
N GLY A 53 7.78 -8.11 8.72
CA GLY A 53 9.03 -7.78 9.44
C GLY A 53 8.81 -6.78 10.59
N ASP A 54 7.71 -6.04 10.55
CA ASP A 54 7.31 -5.05 11.57
C ASP A 54 5.94 -5.45 12.13
N ALA A 55 5.95 -6.06 13.31
CA ALA A 55 4.74 -6.52 14.00
C ALA A 55 3.83 -5.35 14.45
N THR A 56 4.33 -4.11 14.46
CA THR A 56 3.55 -2.93 14.87
C THR A 56 2.64 -2.42 13.76
N LEU A 57 2.81 -2.88 12.51
CA LEU A 57 2.03 -2.40 11.37
C LEU A 57 0.52 -2.54 11.59
N GLY A 58 0.05 -3.68 12.09
CA GLY A 58 -1.37 -3.90 12.37
C GLY A 58 -1.92 -2.89 13.38
N ALA A 59 -1.25 -2.75 14.53
CA ALA A 59 -1.63 -1.80 15.58
C ALA A 59 -1.66 -0.34 15.08
N ILE A 60 -0.69 0.06 14.24
CA ILE A 60 -0.67 1.40 13.64
C ILE A 60 -1.86 1.60 12.70
N HIS A 61 -2.19 0.60 11.87
CA HIS A 61 -3.34 0.69 10.96
C HIS A 61 -4.67 0.82 11.75
N VAL A 62 -4.82 0.09 12.85
CA VAL A 62 -5.96 0.23 13.77
C VAL A 62 -6.00 1.64 14.39
N GLN A 63 -4.88 2.12 14.94
CA GLN A 63 -4.78 3.43 15.57
C GLN A 63 -5.15 4.57 14.60
N LYS A 64 -4.83 4.41 13.32
CA LYS A 64 -5.14 5.40 12.28
C LYS A 64 -6.55 5.27 11.71
N GLY A 65 -7.34 4.28 12.15
CA GLY A 65 -8.71 4.06 11.67
C GLY A 65 -8.77 3.48 10.26
N VAL A 66 -7.76 2.70 9.86
CA VAL A 66 -7.77 2.02 8.56
C VAL A 66 -8.80 0.89 8.59
N VAL A 67 -9.58 0.76 7.53
CA VAL A 67 -10.60 -0.28 7.35
C VAL A 67 -10.43 -0.92 5.97
N ASP A 68 -11.06 -2.06 5.75
CA ASP A 68 -10.97 -2.86 4.53
C ASP A 68 -11.09 -2.07 3.21
N PRO A 69 -12.07 -1.17 3.03
CA PRO A 69 -12.17 -0.34 1.83
C PRO A 69 -10.92 0.50 1.53
N HIS A 70 -10.15 0.91 2.54
CA HIS A 70 -8.92 1.67 2.31
C HIS A 70 -7.84 0.83 1.62
N PHE A 71 -7.73 -0.47 1.94
CA PHE A 71 -6.79 -1.37 1.27
C PHE A 71 -7.16 -1.52 -0.22
N VAL A 72 -8.45 -1.63 -0.55
CA VAL A 72 -8.90 -1.73 -1.94
C VAL A 72 -8.51 -0.48 -2.74
N VAL A 73 -8.74 0.72 -2.17
CA VAL A 73 -8.37 1.97 -2.84
C VAL A 73 -6.86 2.11 -3.02
N VAL A 74 -6.05 1.67 -2.05
CA VAL A 74 -4.59 1.71 -2.16
C VAL A 74 -4.10 0.71 -3.21
N LYS A 75 -4.69 -0.49 -3.29
CA LYS A 75 -4.40 -1.49 -4.33
C LYS A 75 -4.60 -0.89 -5.72
N GLU A 76 -5.77 -0.32 -5.97
CA GLU A 76 -6.12 0.25 -7.27
C GLU A 76 -5.18 1.40 -7.64
N ALA A 77 -4.86 2.27 -6.68
CA ALA A 77 -3.91 3.36 -6.89
C ALA A 77 -2.51 2.83 -7.20
N LEU A 78 -2.03 1.83 -6.47
CA LEU A 78 -0.73 1.21 -6.68
C LEU A 78 -0.63 0.58 -8.07
N LEU A 79 -1.63 -0.21 -8.48
CA LEU A 79 -1.61 -0.88 -9.79
C LEU A 79 -1.69 0.13 -10.94
N LYS A 80 -2.50 1.19 -10.79
CA LYS A 80 -2.53 2.31 -11.75
C LYS A 80 -1.15 2.97 -11.86
N THR A 81 -0.51 3.27 -10.73
CA THR A 81 0.83 3.88 -10.72
C THR A 81 1.89 2.98 -11.35
N ILE A 82 1.87 1.66 -11.08
CA ILE A 82 2.78 0.70 -11.74
C ILE A 82 2.55 0.69 -13.25
N LYS A 83 1.29 0.73 -13.70
CA LYS A 83 0.95 0.78 -15.13
C LYS A 83 1.53 2.01 -15.81
N GLU A 84 1.34 3.18 -15.21
CA GLU A 84 1.86 4.44 -15.73
C GLU A 84 3.40 4.46 -15.72
N ALA A 85 4.03 3.97 -14.65
CA ALA A 85 5.48 3.96 -14.51
C ALA A 85 6.19 2.93 -15.41
N ALA A 86 5.55 1.80 -15.69
CA ALA A 86 6.12 0.75 -16.54
C ALA A 86 6.09 1.10 -18.03
N GLY A 87 5.16 1.95 -18.46
CA GLY A 87 5.01 2.34 -19.87
C GLY A 87 4.96 1.13 -20.79
N ASP A 88 5.84 1.09 -21.79
CA ASP A 88 5.91 0.00 -22.78
C ASP A 88 6.29 -1.36 -22.19
N LYS A 89 6.83 -1.40 -20.96
CA LYS A 89 7.18 -2.64 -20.26
C LYS A 89 6.00 -3.22 -19.48
N TRP A 90 4.85 -2.55 -19.48
CA TRP A 90 3.67 -3.04 -18.79
C TRP A 90 3.12 -4.30 -19.47
N SER A 91 2.67 -5.25 -18.66
CA SER A 91 1.96 -6.45 -19.11
C SER A 91 0.91 -6.86 -18.08
N GLU A 92 -0.05 -7.67 -18.51
CA GLU A 92 -1.02 -8.27 -17.59
C GLU A 92 -0.34 -9.14 -16.53
N GLU A 93 0.73 -9.83 -16.90
CA GLU A 93 1.55 -10.63 -15.99
C GLU A 93 2.23 -9.76 -14.92
N LEU A 94 2.81 -8.61 -15.31
CA LEU A 94 3.38 -7.65 -14.36
C LEU A 94 2.30 -7.13 -13.41
N ASN A 95 1.14 -6.75 -13.94
CA ASN A 95 0.02 -6.25 -13.12
C ASN A 95 -0.43 -7.31 -12.10
N THR A 96 -0.60 -8.55 -12.55
CA THR A 96 -1.00 -9.68 -11.71
C THR A 96 0.03 -9.97 -10.62
N ALA A 97 1.33 -9.90 -10.94
CA ALA A 97 2.38 -10.12 -9.95
C ALA A 97 2.34 -9.07 -8.81
N TRP A 98 2.14 -7.79 -9.15
CA TRP A 98 1.98 -6.72 -8.15
C TRP A 98 0.69 -6.86 -7.35
N GLU A 99 -0.40 -7.26 -8.00
CA GLU A 99 -1.69 -7.52 -7.36
C GLU A 99 -1.59 -8.63 -6.32
N VAL A 100 -1.05 -9.80 -6.69
CA VAL A 100 -0.88 -10.94 -5.77
C VAL A 100 0.01 -10.58 -4.59
N ALA A 101 1.12 -9.86 -4.85
CA ALA A 101 2.02 -9.42 -3.79
C ALA A 101 1.34 -8.44 -2.83
N TYR A 102 0.53 -7.51 -3.35
CA TYR A 102 -0.23 -6.57 -2.53
C TYR A 102 -1.26 -7.31 -1.67
N ASP A 103 -2.03 -8.22 -2.25
CA ASP A 103 -3.11 -8.94 -1.55
C ASP A 103 -2.57 -9.81 -0.42
N ALA A 104 -1.43 -10.47 -0.63
CA ALA A 104 -0.77 -11.25 0.41
C ALA A 104 -0.26 -10.37 1.57
N LEU A 105 0.34 -9.21 1.26
CA LEU A 105 0.75 -8.25 2.27
C LEU A 105 -0.46 -7.68 3.04
N ALA A 106 -1.51 -7.27 2.34
CA ALA A 106 -2.72 -6.73 2.95
C ALA A 106 -3.38 -7.77 3.87
N THR A 107 -3.41 -9.03 3.45
CA THR A 107 -3.89 -10.14 4.28
C THR A 107 -3.07 -10.30 5.57
N ALA A 108 -1.74 -10.24 5.47
CA ALA A 108 -0.86 -10.32 6.63
C ALA A 108 -1.06 -9.13 7.59
N ILE A 109 -1.21 -7.90 7.08
CA ILE A 109 -1.49 -6.70 7.90
C ILE A 109 -2.86 -6.81 8.57
N LYS A 110 -3.92 -7.16 7.84
CA LYS A 110 -5.27 -7.31 8.39
C LYS A 110 -5.32 -8.37 9.49
N LYS A 111 -4.60 -9.47 9.34
CA LYS A 111 -4.46 -10.49 10.39
C LYS A 111 -3.76 -9.94 11.64
N ALA A 112 -2.91 -8.93 11.52
CA ALA A 112 -2.26 -8.27 12.65
C ALA A 112 -3.08 -7.08 13.21
N MET A 113 -4.20 -6.70 12.58
CA MET A 113 -5.10 -5.64 13.05
C MET A 113 -6.15 -6.15 14.06
N SER A 114 -6.18 -7.45 14.32
CA SER A 114 -7.06 -8.12 15.29
C SER A 114 -6.53 -8.07 16.71
#